data_AF-A0A969QIC6-F1
#
_entry.id   AF-A0A969QIC6-F1
#
_cell.length_a   1.000
_cell.length_b   1.000
_cell.length_c   1.000
_cell.angle_alpha   90.00
_cell.angle_beta   90.00
_cell.angle_gamma   90.00
#
_symmetry.space_group_name_H-M   'P 1'
#
loop_
_entity.id
_entity.type
_entity.pdbx_description
1 polymer ?
#
loop_
_entity_poly.entity_id
_entity_poly.type
_entity_poly.pdbx_seq_one_letter_code
_entity_poly.pdbx_strand_id
1 'polypeptide(L)' 'MDVNALGWFRRGVAPWMDLIQLQSDSGTTVNSYHRFWSFVMGIGSIALGIALLFITLAA' A
#
# COMPACT_ATOMS: atom_id res chain seq x y z
N MET A 1 -27.92 11.31 5.21
CA MET A 1 -26.52 11.71 5.44
C MET A 1 -25.89 10.43 5.89
N ASP A 2 -25.13 9.84 5.00
CA ASP A 2 -24.77 8.43 4.99
C ASP A 2 -23.28 8.33 4.68
N VAL A 3 -22.50 8.06 5.72
CA VAL A 3 -21.08 7.71 5.59
C VAL A 3 -20.99 6.25 5.18
N ASN A 4 -20.31 5.97 4.07
CA ASN A 4 -20.18 4.62 3.54
C ASN A 4 -18.72 4.13 3.68
N ALA A 5 -18.55 2.92 4.21
CA ALA A 5 -17.24 2.31 4.43
C ALA A 5 -17.21 0.92 3.78
N LEU A 6 -16.18 0.67 2.98
CA LEU A 6 -15.98 -0.59 2.26
C LEU A 6 -14.66 -1.21 2.73
N GLY A 7 -14.70 -2.47 3.14
CA GLY A 7 -13.55 -3.15 3.72
C GLY A 7 -13.77 -4.65 3.94
N TRP A 8 -12.70 -5.35 4.34
CA TRP A 8 -12.76 -6.76 4.71
C TRP A 8 -12.97 -6.90 6.21
N PHE A 9 -14.09 -7.48 6.63
CA PHE A 9 -14.37 -7.72 8.03
C PHE A 9 -13.64 -8.97 8.55
N ARG A 10 -12.88 -8.82 9.62
CA ARG A 10 -12.11 -9.89 10.28
C ARG A 10 -12.78 -10.26 11.59
N ARG A 11 -12.93 -11.56 11.84
CA ARG A 11 -13.58 -12.10 13.04
C ARG A 11 -12.52 -12.58 14.03
N GLY A 12 -12.74 -12.35 15.32
CA GLY A 12 -11.85 -12.72 16.41
C GLY A 12 -12.39 -12.23 17.76
N VAL A 13 -11.60 -12.35 18.83
CA VAL A 13 -11.95 -11.84 20.17
C VAL A 13 -12.15 -10.31 20.15
N ALA A 14 -11.39 -9.62 19.31
CA ALA A 14 -11.62 -8.22 18.93
C ALA A 14 -11.87 -8.18 17.41
N PRO A 15 -13.10 -7.92 16.94
CA PRO A 15 -13.36 -7.76 15.51
C PRO A 15 -12.76 -6.46 14.99
N TRP A 16 -12.15 -6.52 13.81
CA TRP A 16 -11.61 -5.35 13.11
C TRP A 16 -11.93 -5.42 11.61
N MET A 17 -11.82 -4.29 10.92
CA MET A 17 -12.07 -4.20 9.48
C MET A 17 -10.87 -3.58 8.77
N ASP A 18 -10.35 -4.28 7.77
CA ASP A 18 -9.35 -3.72 6.85
C ASP A 18 -10.08 -2.78 5.88
N LEU A 19 -9.88 -1.47 6.04
CA LEU A 19 -10.58 -0.45 5.26
C LEU A 19 -9.98 -0.32 3.85
N ILE A 20 -10.83 -0.44 2.82
CA ILE A 20 -10.48 -0.20 1.42
C ILE A 20 -10.86 1.23 1.02
N GLN A 21 -12.07 1.65 1.37
CA GLN A 21 -12.62 2.94 0.95
C GLN A 21 -13.49 3.54 2.04
N LEU A 22 -13.36 4.85 2.22
CA LEU A 22 -14.22 5.69 3.07
C LEU A 22 -14.82 6.80 2.22
N GLN A 23 -16.15 6.90 2.21
CA GLN A 23 -16.88 7.98 1.56
C GLN A 23 -17.54 8.84 2.63
N SER A 24 -17.12 10.10 2.69
CA SER A 24 -17.65 11.10 3.61
C SER A 24 -18.95 11.70 3.09
N ASP A 25 -19.78 12.20 4.00
CA ASP A 25 -20.97 13.00 3.70
C ASP A 25 -20.67 14.25 2.85
N SER A 26 -19.43 14.77 2.95
CA SER A 26 -18.96 15.91 2.15
C SER A 26 -18.56 15.53 0.70
N GLY A 27 -18.75 14.26 0.30
CA GLY A 27 -18.38 13.74 -1.02
C GLY A 27 -16.91 13.34 -1.15
N THR A 28 -16.08 13.52 -0.12
CA THR A 28 -14.68 13.10 -0.15
C THR A 28 -14.56 11.58 -0.10
N THR A 29 -13.85 11.01 -1.07
CA THR A 29 -13.60 9.56 -1.16
C THR A 29 -12.13 9.29 -0.89
N VAL A 30 -11.84 8.58 0.19
CA VAL A 30 -10.48 8.18 0.60
C VAL A 30 -10.29 6.71 0.24
N ASN A 31 -9.36 6.43 -0.67
CA ASN A 31 -9.02 5.06 -1.10
C ASN A 31 -7.70 4.62 -0.45
N SER A 32 -7.72 3.49 0.24
CA SER A 32 -6.52 2.79 0.74
C SER A 32 -6.07 1.74 -0.26
N TYR A 33 -5.36 2.18 -1.31
CA TYR A 33 -4.69 1.25 -2.21
C TYR A 33 -3.46 0.63 -1.55
N HIS A 34 -3.17 -0.62 -1.88
CA HIS A 34 -1.89 -1.22 -1.53
C HIS A 34 -0.76 -0.38 -2.11
N ARG A 35 0.31 -0.17 -1.35
CA ARG A 35 1.52 0.57 -1.77
C ARG A 35 2.32 -0.19 -2.84
N PHE A 36 1.69 -0.49 -3.97
CA PHE A 36 2.29 -1.15 -5.13
C PHE A 36 3.56 -0.41 -5.59
N TRP A 37 3.52 0.93 -5.57
CA TRP A 37 4.70 1.75 -5.87
C TRP A 37 5.87 1.54 -4.90
N SER A 38 5.62 1.29 -3.62
CA SER A 38 6.70 0.96 -2.68
C SER A 38 7.33 -0.40 -3.00
N PHE A 39 6.53 -1.37 -3.47
CA PHE A 39 7.05 -2.66 -3.92
C PHE A 39 7.92 -2.50 -5.18
N VAL A 40 7.44 -1.78 -6.18
CA VAL A 40 8.20 -1.49 -7.43
C VAL A 40 9.49 -0.74 -7.12
N MET A 41 9.44 0.29 -6.27
CA MET A 41 10.62 1.04 -5.84
C MET A 41 11.63 0.16 -5.07
N GLY A 42 11.14 -0.75 -4.21
CA GLY A 42 11.98 -1.70 -3.48
C GLY A 42 12.71 -2.67 -4.41
N ILE A 43 12.05 -3.20 -5.43
CA ILE A 43 12.71 -4.02 -6.45
C ILE A 43 13.76 -3.20 -7.22
N GLY A 44 13.40 -1.98 -7.61
CA GLY A 44 14.29 -1.08 -8.34
C GLY A 44 15.57 -0.76 -7.55
N SER A 45 15.46 -0.46 -6.26
CA SER A 45 16.61 -0.15 -5.42
C SER A 45 17.53 -1.35 -5.20
N ILE A 46 16.99 -2.56 -5.06
CA ILE A 46 17.76 -3.80 -4.99
C ILE A 46 18.53 -4.03 -6.30
N ALA A 47 17.84 -3.94 -7.45
CA ALA A 47 18.48 -4.12 -8.76
C ALA A 47 19.59 -3.09 -9.01
N LEU A 48 19.35 -1.82 -8.65
CA LEU A 48 20.33 -0.74 -8.75
C LEU A 48 21.55 -1.03 -7.86
N GLY A 49 21.33 -1.45 -6.62
CA GLY A 49 22.41 -1.82 -5.70
C GLY A 49 23.28 -2.97 -6.24
N ILE A 50 22.65 -4.00 -6.82
CA ILE A 50 23.37 -5.11 -7.47
C ILE A 50 24.19 -4.60 -8.66
N ALA A 51 23.59 -3.77 -9.53
CA ALA A 51 24.29 -3.22 -10.68
C ALA A 51 25.51 -2.39 -10.28
N LEU A 52 25.37 -1.53 -9.28
CA LEU A 52 26.48 -0.73 -8.75
C LEU A 52 27.58 -1.60 -8.15
N LEU A 53 27.24 -2.66 -7.40
CA LEU A 53 28.22 -3.59 -6.85
C LEU A 53 29.07 -4.21 -7.96
N PHE A 54 28.47 -4.63 -9.08
CA PHE A 54 29.24 -5.21 -10.18
C PHE A 54 30.07 -4.17 -10.94
N ILE A 55 29.54 -2.95 -11.14
CA ILE A 55 30.27 -1.87 -11.80
C ILE A 55 31.51 -1.49 -10.98
N THR A 56 31.39 -1.36 -9.66
CA THR A 56 32.53 -0.99 -8.80
C THR A 56 33.56 -2.12 -8.65
N LEU A 57 33.13 -3.38 -8.72
CA LEU A 57 34.05 -4.52 -8.64
C LEU A 57 34.80 -4.79 -9.97
N ALA A 58 34.26 -4.31 -11.09
CA ALA A 58 34.83 -4.47 -12.42
C ALA A 58 35.74 -3.28 -12.85
N ALA A 59 35.81 -2.23 -12.05
CA ALA A 59 36.64 -1.04 -12.25
C ALA A 59 37.93 -1.12 -11.44
#